data_AF-A0A2W4IGV0-F1
#
_entry.id   AF-A0A2W4IGV0-F1
#
_cell.length_a   1.000
_cell.length_b   1.000
_cell.length_c   1.000
_cell.angle_alpha   90.00
_cell.angle_beta   90.00
_cell.angle_gamma   90.00
#
_symmetry.space_group_name_H-M   'P 1'
#
loop_
_entity.id
_entity.type
_entity.pdbx_description
1 polymer ?
#
loop_
_entity_poly.entity_id
_entity_poly.type
_entity_poly.pdbx_seq_one_letter_code
_entity_poly.pdbx_strand_id
1 'polypeptide(L)'
;MDFYYIFAGSPNTPQRVLTRLALSGQQKVRGRIAENRETPADILQVLAGDENWEVRASVATNPKAPNEVVEILSRDENADVRYSMAECDHMPFHILDRLAQDENPYVAERARMTLEEMFVRLAI
;
A
#
# COMPACT_ATOMS: atom_id res chain seq x y z
N MET A 1 -2.15 -21.27 13.58
CA MET A 1 -2.61 -20.21 12.65
C MET A 1 -3.74 -19.50 13.36
N ASP A 2 -3.55 -18.25 13.77
CA ASP A 2 -4.50 -17.56 14.64
C ASP A 2 -5.76 -17.19 13.85
N PHE A 3 -6.94 -17.48 14.42
CA PHE A 3 -8.24 -17.17 13.81
C PHE A 3 -8.33 -15.72 13.32
N TYR A 4 -7.71 -14.78 14.03
CA TYR A 4 -7.67 -13.37 13.67
C TYR A 4 -7.01 -13.08 12.32
N TYR A 5 -6.01 -13.87 11.93
CA TYR A 5 -5.33 -13.74 10.64
C TYR A 5 -6.25 -14.14 9.48
N ILE A 6 -7.04 -15.21 9.65
CA ILE A 6 -8.01 -15.67 8.66
C ILE A 6 -9.11 -14.63 8.46
N PHE A 7 -9.63 -14.06 9.55
CA PHE A 7 -10.64 -13.01 9.48
C PHE A 7 -10.11 -11.72 8.84
N ALA A 8 -8.87 -11.31 9.15
CA ALA A 8 -8.27 -10.10 8.57
C ALA A 8 -8.27 -10.10 7.03
N GLY A 9 -7.98 -11.25 6.42
CA GLY A 9 -7.91 -11.39 4.96
C GLY A 9 -9.21 -11.82 4.27
N SER A 10 -10.31 -12.01 5.01
CA SER A 10 -11.57 -12.47 4.43
C SER A 10 -12.40 -11.30 3.90
N PRO A 11 -12.93 -11.38 2.65
CA PRO A 11 -13.73 -10.31 2.05
C PRO A 11 -15.08 -10.11 2.76
N ASN A 12 -15.55 -11.12 3.50
CA ASN A 12 -16.83 -11.09 4.21
C ASN A 12 -16.70 -10.68 5.68
N THR A 13 -15.52 -10.27 6.14
CA THR A 13 -15.33 -9.88 7.53
C THR A 13 -16.04 -8.55 7.78
N PRO A 14 -16.97 -8.48 8.75
CA PRO A 14 -17.69 -7.25 9.03
C PRO A 14 -16.74 -6.10 9.38
N GLN A 15 -17.01 -4.88 8.88
CA GLN A 15 -16.18 -3.69 9.13
C GLN A 15 -15.84 -3.50 10.62
N ARG A 16 -16.83 -3.67 11.52
CA ARG A 16 -16.61 -3.57 12.98
C ARG A 16 -15.54 -4.52 13.51
N VAL A 17 -15.34 -5.67 12.88
CA VAL A 17 -14.31 -6.65 13.25
C VAL A 17 -12.97 -6.18 12.69
N LEU A 18 -12.92 -5.73 11.43
CA LEU A 18 -11.70 -5.15 10.84
C LEU A 18 -11.21 -3.94 11.65
N THR A 19 -12.08 -3.03 12.08
CA THR A 19 -11.71 -1.87 12.92
C THR A 19 -11.04 -2.30 14.22
N ARG A 20 -11.55 -3.35 14.88
CA ARG A 20 -10.93 -3.88 16.11
C ARG A 20 -9.58 -4.53 15.84
N LEU A 21 -9.47 -5.26 14.74
CA LEU A 21 -8.23 -5.95 14.37
C LEU A 21 -7.15 -4.97 13.87
N ALA A 22 -7.53 -3.82 13.31
CA ALA A 22 -6.61 -2.75 12.93
C ALA A 22 -5.91 -2.13 14.15
N LEU A 23 -6.51 -2.22 15.34
CA LEU A 23 -5.91 -1.79 16.61
C LEU A 23 -5.15 -2.93 17.33
N SER A 24 -4.99 -4.09 16.69
CA SER A 24 -4.27 -5.23 17.27
C SER A 24 -2.78 -4.89 17.42
N GLY A 25 -2.16 -5.33 18.52
CA GLY A 25 -0.70 -5.25 18.69
C GLY A 25 0.10 -6.15 17.73
N GLN A 26 -0.57 -6.98 16.92
CA GLN A 26 0.09 -7.88 15.98
C GLN A 26 0.20 -7.27 14.59
N GLN A 27 1.40 -6.80 14.22
CA GLN A 27 1.67 -6.20 12.89
C GLN A 27 1.22 -7.10 11.73
N LYS A 28 1.38 -8.43 11.85
CA LYS A 28 0.95 -9.39 10.82
C LYS A 28 -0.55 -9.39 10.57
N VAL A 29 -1.36 -9.17 11.62
CA VAL A 29 -2.81 -9.06 11.49
C VAL A 29 -3.17 -7.73 10.82
N ARG A 30 -2.51 -6.63 11.22
CA ARG A 30 -2.74 -5.30 10.62
C ARG A 30 -2.35 -5.25 9.14
N GLY A 31 -1.18 -5.80 8.79
CA GLY A 31 -0.73 -5.94 7.39
C GLY A 31 -1.71 -6.79 6.58
N ARG A 32 -2.23 -7.89 7.15
CA ARG A 32 -3.24 -8.71 6.47
C ARG A 32 -4.56 -7.98 6.19
N ILE A 33 -4.95 -7.03 7.05
CA ILE A 33 -6.09 -6.14 6.80
C ILE A 33 -5.73 -5.16 5.68
N ALA A 34 -4.53 -4.57 5.72
CA ALA A 34 -4.08 -3.65 4.69
C ALA A 34 -3.99 -4.31 3.30
N GLU A 35 -3.64 -5.59 3.20
CA GLU A 35 -3.65 -6.36 1.94
C GLU A 35 -5.06 -6.68 1.42
N ASN A 36 -6.07 -6.68 2.30
CA ASN A 36 -7.42 -7.07 1.93
C ASN A 36 -8.06 -5.98 1.05
N ARG A 37 -8.41 -6.36 -0.19
CA ARG A 37 -8.99 -5.47 -1.20
C ARG A 37 -10.39 -4.98 -0.86
N GLU A 38 -11.05 -5.59 0.12
CA GLU A 38 -12.35 -5.16 0.63
C GLU A 38 -12.22 -4.31 1.90
N THR A 39 -11.00 -3.99 2.35
CA THR A 39 -10.80 -3.15 3.52
C THR A 39 -11.33 -1.74 3.27
N PRO A 40 -12.24 -1.25 4.14
CA PRO A 40 -12.78 0.10 4.06
C PRO A 40 -11.70 1.20 4.10
N ALA A 41 -11.96 2.28 3.37
CA ALA A 41 -11.05 3.42 3.22
C ALA A 41 -10.64 4.08 4.54
N ASP A 42 -11.58 4.20 5.49
CA ASP A 42 -11.33 4.73 6.84
C ASP A 42 -10.31 3.89 7.62
N ILE A 43 -10.36 2.56 7.46
CA ILE A 43 -9.40 1.64 8.08
C ILE A 43 -8.03 1.76 7.39
N LEU A 44 -7.99 1.84 6.06
CA LEU A 44 -6.73 2.06 5.33
C LEU A 44 -6.08 3.39 5.72
N GLN A 45 -6.88 4.45 5.96
CA GLN A 45 -6.36 5.73 6.42
C GLN A 45 -5.73 5.64 7.81
N VAL A 46 -6.29 4.84 8.73
CA VAL A 46 -5.67 4.57 10.04
C VAL A 46 -4.37 3.79 9.88
N LEU A 47 -4.37 2.72 9.07
CA LEU A 47 -3.20 1.86 8.86
C LEU A 47 -2.08 2.56 8.06
N ALA A 48 -2.37 3.63 7.32
CA ALA A 48 -1.35 4.45 6.67
C ALA A 48 -0.41 5.13 7.67
N GLY A 49 -0.83 5.32 8.92
CA GLY A 49 0.00 5.84 10.01
C GLY A 49 0.61 4.76 10.91
N ASP A 50 0.60 3.49 10.48
CA ASP A 50 1.12 2.38 11.30
C ASP A 50 2.61 2.54 11.58
N GLU A 51 3.04 2.19 12.80
CA GLU A 51 4.46 2.22 13.19
C GLU A 51 5.31 1.27 12.35
N ASN A 52 4.71 0.17 11.86
CA ASN A 52 5.41 -0.83 11.08
C ASN A 52 5.32 -0.50 9.59
N TRP A 53 6.49 -0.31 8.97
CA TRP A 53 6.59 0.05 7.55
C TRP A 53 6.01 -1.01 6.60
N GLU A 54 6.05 -2.31 6.95
CA GLU A 54 5.46 -3.38 6.11
C GLU A 54 3.94 -3.20 6.02
N VAL A 55 3.29 -2.80 7.12
CA VAL A 55 1.85 -2.50 7.14
C VAL A 55 1.55 -1.29 6.25
N ARG A 56 2.36 -0.22 6.35
CA ARG A 56 2.21 0.96 5.49
C ARG A 56 2.42 0.63 4.01
N ALA A 57 3.39 -0.22 3.67
CA ALA A 57 3.60 -0.71 2.30
C ALA A 57 2.40 -1.50 1.76
N SER A 58 1.79 -2.36 2.60
CA SER A 58 0.54 -3.06 2.25
C SER A 58 -0.61 -2.09 2.00
N VAL A 59 -0.72 -0.98 2.76
CA VAL A 59 -1.71 0.06 2.49
C VAL A 59 -1.42 0.78 1.18
N ALA A 60 -0.16 1.17 0.97
CA ALA A 60 0.26 1.94 -0.20
C ALA A 60 -0.04 1.22 -1.52
N THR A 61 0.11 -0.11 -1.53
CA THR A 61 -0.12 -0.96 -2.70
C THR A 61 -1.56 -1.49 -2.81
N ASN A 62 -2.46 -1.15 -1.87
CA ASN A 62 -3.85 -1.58 -1.93
C ASN A 62 -4.62 -0.76 -3.00
N PRO A 63 -5.26 -1.40 -4.01
CA PRO A 63 -6.04 -0.70 -5.04
C PRO A 63 -7.27 0.09 -4.53
N LYS A 64 -7.70 -0.13 -3.29
CA LYS A 64 -8.77 0.64 -2.62
C LYS A 64 -8.24 1.74 -1.71
N ALA A 65 -6.92 1.91 -1.58
CA ALA A 65 -6.33 2.99 -0.81
C ALA A 65 -6.84 4.34 -1.37
N PRO A 66 -7.34 5.25 -0.50
CA PRO A 66 -7.73 6.57 -0.94
C PRO A 66 -6.56 7.32 -1.58
N ASN A 67 -6.84 8.14 -2.60
CA ASN A 67 -5.80 8.93 -3.28
C ASN A 67 -4.98 9.79 -2.31
N GLU A 68 -5.60 10.36 -1.28
CA GLU A 68 -4.90 11.12 -0.24
C GLU A 68 -3.89 10.25 0.54
N VAL A 69 -4.24 9.01 0.84
CA VAL A 69 -3.35 8.05 1.50
C VAL A 69 -2.18 7.68 0.60
N VAL A 70 -2.44 7.41 -0.68
CA VAL A 70 -1.40 7.14 -1.69
C VAL A 70 -0.45 8.34 -1.82
N GLU A 71 -0.99 9.57 -1.85
CA GLU A 71 -0.19 10.80 -1.89
C GLU A 71 0.74 10.93 -0.68
N ILE A 72 0.22 10.63 0.52
CA ILE A 72 1.01 10.66 1.76
C ILE A 72 2.12 9.60 1.71
N LEU A 73 1.76 8.34 1.41
CA LEU A 73 2.69 7.21 1.45
C LEU A 73 3.75 7.25 0.34
N SER A 74 3.49 7.94 -0.77
CA SER A 74 4.55 8.20 -1.78
C SER A 74 5.69 9.08 -1.27
N ARG A 75 5.52 9.71 -0.10
CA ARG A 75 6.52 10.51 0.62
C ARG A 75 6.88 9.88 1.97
N ASP A 76 6.53 8.61 2.18
CA ASP A 76 6.83 7.90 3.42
C ASP A 76 8.33 7.97 3.73
N GLU A 77 8.69 8.11 5.00
CA GLU A 77 10.09 8.15 5.43
C GLU A 77 10.86 6.87 5.06
N ASN A 78 10.16 5.74 5.00
CA ASN A 78 10.75 4.44 4.70
C ASN A 78 10.80 4.20 3.19
N ALA A 79 12.00 4.01 2.66
CA ALA A 79 12.21 3.80 1.23
C ALA A 79 11.59 2.49 0.70
N ASP A 80 11.41 1.46 1.52
CA ASP A 80 10.78 0.20 1.10
C ASP A 80 9.26 0.39 0.85
N VAL A 81 8.61 1.28 1.61
CA VAL A 81 7.22 1.70 1.33
C VAL A 81 7.16 2.35 -0.05
N ARG A 82 8.02 3.35 -0.30
CA ARG A 82 8.07 4.05 -1.59
C ARG A 82 8.46 3.13 -2.75
N TYR A 83 9.38 2.19 -2.52
CA TYR A 83 9.80 1.18 -3.48
C TYR A 83 8.63 0.25 -3.86
N SER A 84 7.84 -0.22 -2.89
CA SER A 84 6.68 -1.08 -3.16
C SER A 84 5.65 -0.39 -4.06
N MET A 85 5.50 0.94 -3.92
CA MET A 85 4.65 1.73 -4.81
C MET A 85 5.24 1.86 -6.21
N ALA A 86 6.57 2.01 -6.32
CA ALA A 86 7.27 2.09 -7.59
C ALA A 86 7.14 0.81 -8.43
N GLU A 87 6.89 -0.35 -7.81
CA GLU A 87 6.63 -1.64 -8.49
C GLU A 87 5.21 -1.75 -9.07
N CYS A 88 4.29 -0.88 -8.67
CA CYS A 88 2.87 -0.99 -9.00
C CYS A 88 2.52 -0.21 -10.29
N ASP A 89 2.26 -0.93 -11.38
CA ASP A 89 1.88 -0.36 -12.69
C ASP A 89 0.46 0.26 -12.72
N HIS A 90 -0.36 0.02 -11.70
CA HIS A 90 -1.66 0.64 -11.53
C HIS A 90 -1.58 1.98 -10.77
N MET A 91 -0.40 2.40 -10.33
CA MET A 91 -0.23 3.68 -9.64
C MET A 91 -0.56 4.84 -10.59
N PRO A 92 -1.15 5.94 -10.07
CA PRO A 92 -1.32 7.15 -10.86
C PRO A 92 0.04 7.62 -11.41
N PHE A 93 0.06 8.07 -12.67
CA PHE A 93 1.29 8.51 -13.35
C PHE A 93 2.09 9.52 -12.52
N HIS A 94 1.43 10.50 -11.91
CA HIS A 94 2.11 11.55 -11.13
C HIS A 94 2.74 11.02 -9.83
N ILE A 95 2.31 9.87 -9.32
CA ILE A 95 2.96 9.19 -8.20
C ILE A 95 4.23 8.51 -8.69
N LEU A 96 4.18 7.78 -9.80
CA LEU A 96 5.36 7.15 -10.39
C LEU A 96 6.39 8.19 -10.87
N ASP A 97 5.96 9.31 -11.43
CA ASP A 97 6.83 10.42 -11.84
C ASP A 97 7.55 11.05 -10.63
N ARG A 98 6.86 11.20 -9.50
CA ARG A 98 7.49 11.62 -8.24
C ARG A 98 8.51 10.60 -7.77
N LEU A 99 8.15 9.33 -7.75
CA LEU A 99 9.03 8.24 -7.31
C LEU A 99 10.24 8.09 -8.24
N ALA A 100 10.13 8.41 -9.54
CA ALA A 100 11.25 8.43 -10.48
C ALA A 100 12.30 9.54 -10.18
N GLN A 101 11.93 10.49 -9.32
CA GLN A 101 12.79 11.58 -8.82
C GLN A 101 13.17 11.38 -7.33
N ASP A 102 12.89 10.20 -6.77
CA ASP A 102 13.18 9.89 -5.37
C ASP A 102 14.68 10.02 -5.06
N GLU A 103 14.99 10.43 -3.83
CA GLU A 103 16.37 10.53 -3.34
C GLU A 103 17.06 9.16 -3.24
N ASN A 104 16.27 8.09 -3.05
CA ASN A 104 16.78 6.73 -3.04
C ASN A 104 16.90 6.24 -4.50
N PRO A 105 18.12 5.92 -4.98
CA PRO A 105 18.33 5.54 -6.37
C PRO A 105 17.60 4.24 -6.76
N TYR A 106 17.35 3.32 -5.82
CA TYR A 106 16.61 2.08 -6.10
C TYR A 106 15.13 2.36 -6.34
N VAL A 107 14.52 3.26 -5.56
CA VAL A 107 13.13 3.71 -5.77
C VAL A 107 13.01 4.43 -7.11
N ALA A 108 13.92 5.37 -7.37
CA ALA A 108 13.95 6.14 -8.60
C ALA A 108 14.06 5.26 -9.84
N GLU A 109 14.98 4.30 -9.82
CA GLU A 109 15.18 3.41 -10.96
C GLU A 109 13.99 2.48 -11.17
N ARG A 110 13.44 1.90 -10.10
CA ARG A 110 12.28 1.01 -10.21
C ARG A 110 11.08 1.74 -10.79
N ALA A 111 10.82 2.99 -10.36
CA ALA A 111 9.72 3.79 -10.87
C ALA A 111 9.89 4.14 -12.36
N ARG A 112 11.11 4.47 -12.82
CA ARG A 112 11.40 4.71 -14.24
C ARG A 112 11.12 3.48 -15.08
N MET A 113 11.61 2.32 -14.66
CA MET A 113 11.36 1.06 -15.37
C MET A 113 9.86 0.75 -15.44
N THR A 114 9.11 0.95 -14.35
CA THR A 114 7.66 0.75 -14.34
C THR A 114 6.95 1.70 -15.31
N LEU A 115 7.36 2.98 -15.37
CA LEU A 115 6.84 3.95 -16.35
C LEU A 115 7.12 3.52 -17.79
N GLU A 116 8.35 3.07 -18.08
CA GLU A 116 8.73 2.56 -19.40
C GLU A 116 7.87 1.35 -19.80
N GLU A 117 7.68 0.39 -18.88
CA GLU A 117 6.83 -0.77 -19.10
C GLU A 117 5.37 -0.38 -19.39
N MET A 118 4.83 0.63 -18.68
CA MET A 118 3.47 1.16 -18.94
C MET A 118 3.33 1.75 -20.34
N PHE A 119 4.30 2.56 -20.80
CA PHE A 119 4.27 3.15 -22.14
C PHE A 119 4.41 2.10 -23.24
N VAL A 120 5.25 1.08 -23.04
CA VAL A 120 5.37 -0.03 -23.99
C VAL A 120 4.04 -0.75 -24.13
N ARG A 121 3.32 -1.05 -23.04
CA ARG A 121 2.02 -1.74 -23.10
C ARG A 121 0.91 -0.94 -23.78
N LEU A 122 0.96 0.39 -23.72
CA LEU A 122 -0.03 1.28 -24.37
C LEU A 122 0.21 1.50 -25.87
N ALA A 123 1.38 1.11 -26.37
CA ALA A 123 1.80 1.31 -27.76
C ALA A 123 1.52 0.10 -28.69
N ILE A 124 0.91 -0.97 -28.17
CA ILE A 124 0.61 -2.24 -28.89
C ILE A 124 -0.90 -2.45 -28.95
#